data_AF-A0A077P861-F1
#
_entry.id   AF-A0A077P861-F1
#
_cell.length_a   1.000
_cell.length_b   1.000
_cell.length_c   1.000
_cell.angle_alpha   90.00
_cell.angle_beta   90.00
_cell.angle_gamma   90.00
#
_symmetry.space_group_name_H-M   'P 1'
#
loop_
_entity.id
_entity.type
_entity.pdbx_description
1 polymer ?
#
loop_
_entity_poly.entity_id
_entity_poly.type
_entity_poly.pdbx_seq_one_letter_code
_entity_poly.pdbx_strand_id
1 'polypeptide(L)'
;MAHVFGDRSRKTLDKLLALLSSFNIRFYCTDDDVVYDNLPEEDHLTGKTFTQRTQVKRLNRKTISYSKSEEMHDKVIGTFIERGYYF
;
A
#
# COMPACT_ATOMS: atom_id res chain seq x y z
N MET A 1 -9.20 10.37 -4.94
CA MET A 1 -7.86 10.06 -4.40
C MET A 1 -7.75 10.64 -3.00
N ALA A 2 -8.28 9.96 -1.97
CA ALA A 2 -8.22 10.43 -0.59
C ALA A 2 -7.22 9.56 0.19
N HIS A 3 -5.93 9.88 0.07
CA HIS A 3 -4.92 9.33 0.98
C HIS A 3 -4.56 10.45 1.96
N VAL A 4 -5.04 10.32 3.20
CA VAL A 4 -4.67 11.26 4.27
C VAL A 4 -3.69 10.52 5.18
N PHE A 5 -2.51 11.11 5.35
CA PHE A 5 -1.54 10.60 6.33
C PHE A 5 -2.09 10.88 7.73
N GLY A 6 -2.42 9.82 8.47
CA GLY A 6 -2.84 9.90 9.86
C GLY A 6 -1.79 9.34 10.82
N ASP A 7 -1.99 9.60 12.11
CA ASP A 7 -1.15 9.03 13.17
C ASP A 7 -1.33 7.51 13.25
N ARG A 8 -0.20 6.78 13.42
CA ARG A 8 -0.15 5.33 13.66
C ARG A 8 -0.55 4.96 15.08
N SER A 9 -1.68 5.49 15.55
CA SER A 9 -2.22 5.19 16.87
C SER A 9 -3.25 4.07 16.77
N ARG A 10 -3.35 3.22 17.80
CA ARG A 10 -4.39 2.17 17.88
C ARG A 10 -5.80 2.76 17.73
N LYS A 11 -6.04 3.95 18.31
CA LYS A 11 -7.31 4.68 18.19
C LYS A 11 -7.65 5.04 16.74
N THR A 12 -6.64 5.34 15.91
CA THR A 12 -6.83 5.61 14.48
C THR A 12 -7.19 4.33 13.75
N LEU A 13 -6.53 3.21 14.09
CA LEU A 13 -6.81 1.90 13.51
C LEU A 13 -8.23 1.44 13.82
N ASP A 14 -8.70 1.59 15.06
CA ASP A 14 -10.05 1.18 15.45
C ASP A 14 -11.13 1.96 14.69
N LYS A 15 -10.92 3.28 14.51
CA LYS A 15 -11.80 4.12 13.67
C LYS A 15 -11.80 3.66 12.22
N LEU A 16 -10.64 3.31 11.69
CA LEU A 16 -10.51 2.79 10.33
C LEU A 16 -11.25 1.45 10.18
N LEU A 17 -11.07 0.53 11.11
CA LEU A 17 -11.76 -0.77 11.11
C LEU A 17 -13.28 -0.60 11.21
N ALA A 18 -13.76 0.34 12.02
CA ALA A 18 -15.19 0.66 12.11
C ALA A 18 -15.75 1.15 10.76
N LEU A 19 -15.02 2.01 10.05
CA LEU A 19 -15.41 2.47 8.70
C LEU A 19 -15.34 1.36 7.66
N LEU A 20 -14.37 0.46 7.82
CA LEU A 20 -14.17 -0.66 6.91
C LEU A 20 -15.12 -1.84 7.17
N SER A 21 -15.81 -1.86 8.31
CA SER A 21 -16.76 -2.93 8.68
C SER A 21 -17.90 -3.12 7.68
N SER A 22 -18.28 -2.07 6.93
CA SER A 22 -19.29 -2.16 5.87
C SER A 22 -18.76 -2.79 4.57
N PHE A 23 -17.45 -3.02 4.46
CA PHE A 23 -16.80 -3.60 3.30
C PHE A 23 -16.37 -5.03 3.58
N ASN A 24 -16.59 -5.93 2.62
CA ASN A 24 -16.17 -7.32 2.73
C ASN A 24 -14.67 -7.45 2.37
N ILE A 25 -13.81 -7.08 3.32
CA ILE A 25 -12.36 -7.15 3.17
C ILE A 25 -11.90 -8.57 3.46
N ARG A 26 -11.27 -9.21 2.47
CA ARG A 26 -10.78 -10.59 2.58
C ARG A 26 -9.37 -10.68 3.17
N PHE A 27 -8.52 -9.67 2.95
CA PHE A 27 -7.14 -9.67 3.45
C PHE A 27 -6.69 -8.27 3.83
N TYR A 28 -5.91 -8.18 4.90
CA TYR A 28 -5.24 -6.97 5.37
C TYR A 28 -3.75 -7.06 5.04
N CYS A 29 -3.27 -6.19 4.14
CA CYS A 29 -1.84 -6.05 3.87
C CYS A 29 -1.28 -4.91 4.73
N THR A 30 -0.63 -5.22 5.85
CA THR A 30 0.00 -4.20 6.71
C THR A 30 1.50 -4.42 6.85
N ASP A 31 2.18 -3.39 7.33
CA ASP A 31 3.56 -3.53 7.80
C ASP A 31 3.55 -4.25 9.16
N ASP A 32 4.69 -4.87 9.51
CA ASP A 32 4.96 -5.61 10.76
C ASP A 32 5.12 -4.64 11.96
N ASP A 33 4.16 -3.75 12.14
CA ASP A 33 4.13 -2.71 13.17
C ASP A 33 3.20 -3.15 14.31
N VAL A 34 3.61 -2.92 15.56
CA VAL A 34 2.98 -3.38 16.82
C VAL A 34 1.52 -2.92 16.98
N VAL A 35 1.13 -1.92 16.19
CA VAL A 35 -0.24 -1.38 16.17
C VAL A 35 -1.23 -2.38 15.56
N TYR A 36 -0.76 -3.29 14.70
CA TYR A 36 -1.57 -4.25 13.94
C TYR A 36 -1.69 -5.63 14.59
N ASP A 37 -1.06 -5.87 15.75
CA ASP A 37 -1.12 -7.14 16.49
C ASP A 37 -2.57 -7.57 16.86
N ASN A 38 -3.54 -6.65 16.77
CA ASN A 38 -4.95 -6.92 17.04
C ASN A 38 -5.74 -7.42 15.81
N LEU A 39 -5.11 -7.51 14.63
CA LEU A 39 -5.74 -8.02 13.42
C LEU A 39 -5.72 -9.57 13.41
N PRO A 40 -6.74 -10.20 12.83
CA PRO A 40 -6.79 -11.66 12.72
C PRO A 40 -5.65 -12.16 11.82
N GLU A 41 -4.77 -12.99 12.39
CA GLU A 41 -3.55 -13.50 11.74
C GLU A 41 -3.84 -14.30 10.46
N GLU A 42 -5.04 -14.91 10.34
CA GLU A 42 -5.46 -15.69 9.16
C GLU A 42 -5.66 -14.83 7.90
N ASP A 43 -6.12 -13.59 8.06
CA ASP A 43 -6.35 -12.65 6.95
C ASP A 43 -5.24 -11.59 6.85
N HIS A 44 -4.20 -11.71 7.67
CA HIS A 44 -3.13 -10.72 7.79
C HIS A 44 -1.91 -11.11 6.95
N LEU A 45 -1.72 -10.39 5.85
CA LEU A 45 -0.56 -10.55 4.97
C LEU A 45 0.54 -9.58 5.39
N THR A 46 1.43 -10.05 6.27
CA THR A 46 2.62 -9.32 6.69
C THR A 46 3.77 -9.58 5.73
N GLY A 47 4.20 -8.58 4.98
CA GLY A 47 5.35 -8.75 4.09
C GLY A 47 5.66 -7.60 3.14
N LYS A 48 6.95 -7.51 2.75
CA LYS A 48 7.46 -6.50 1.80
C LYS A 48 7.05 -6.71 0.35
N THR A 49 6.40 -7.84 0.06
CA THR A 49 6.09 -8.31 -1.30
C THR A 49 4.93 -7.53 -1.91
N PHE A 50 3.93 -7.20 -1.08
CA PHE A 50 2.72 -6.45 -1.50
C PHE A 50 2.79 -4.96 -1.16
N THR A 51 3.80 -4.51 -0.40
CA THR A 51 3.93 -3.10 -0.07
C THR A 51 4.39 -2.31 -1.29
N GLN A 52 3.50 -1.46 -1.82
CA GLN A 52 3.76 -0.59 -2.98
C GLN A 52 5.07 0.19 -2.85
N ARG A 53 5.41 0.68 -1.65
CA ARG A 53 6.62 1.47 -1.40
C ARG A 53 7.91 0.71 -1.71
N THR A 54 7.98 -0.60 -1.42
CA THR A 54 9.15 -1.43 -1.75
C THR A 54 9.23 -1.67 -3.25
N GLN A 55 8.10 -1.92 -3.92
CA GLN A 55 8.07 -2.12 -5.37
C GLN A 55 8.46 -0.85 -6.14
N VAL A 56 7.93 0.33 -5.77
CA VAL A 56 8.29 1.61 -6.40
C VAL A 56 9.78 1.92 -6.21
N LYS A 57 10.34 1.67 -5.02
CA LYS A 57 11.79 1.83 -4.79
C LYS A 57 12.63 0.89 -5.66
N ARG A 58 12.19 -0.36 -5.86
CA ARG A 58 12.84 -1.32 -6.77
C ARG A 58 12.72 -0.87 -8.23
N LEU A 59 11.56 -0.38 -8.64
CA LEU A 59 11.32 0.18 -9.97
C LEU A 59 12.23 1.40 -10.23
N ASN A 60 12.45 2.23 -9.20
CA ASN A 60 13.36 3.37 -9.30
C ASN A 60 14.82 2.95 -9.48
N ARG A 61 15.26 1.93 -8.74
CA ARG A 61 16.60 1.33 -8.91
C ARG A 61 16.79 0.64 -10.25
N LYS A 62 15.74 0.08 -10.86
CA LYS A 62 15.80 -0.66 -12.13
C LYS A 62 15.64 0.20 -13.37
N THR A 63 14.89 1.30 -13.29
CA THR A 63 14.29 1.89 -14.51
C THR A 63 14.11 3.41 -14.45
N ILE A 64 13.44 3.94 -13.43
CA ILE A 64 13.02 5.37 -13.38
C ILE A 64 14.24 6.28 -13.19
N SER A 65 15.28 5.88 -12.44
CA SER A 65 16.43 6.78 -12.23
C SER A 65 17.21 7.14 -13.52
N TYR A 66 16.99 6.45 -14.64
CA TYR A 66 17.74 6.63 -15.88
C TYR A 66 17.07 7.55 -16.92
N SER A 67 15.76 7.83 -16.85
CA SER A 67 15.11 8.76 -17.77
C SER A 67 14.96 10.16 -17.15
N LYS A 68 15.48 11.18 -17.82
CA LYS A 68 15.36 12.58 -17.39
C LYS A 68 13.99 13.23 -17.69
N SER A 69 13.07 12.49 -18.31
CA SER A 69 11.75 13.01 -18.70
C SER A 69 10.69 12.67 -17.66
N GLU A 70 10.03 13.71 -17.16
CA GLU A 70 8.89 13.63 -16.22
C GLU A 70 7.69 12.92 -16.84
N GLU A 71 7.41 13.15 -18.13
CA GLU A 71 6.32 12.50 -18.86
C GLU A 71 6.48 10.97 -18.90
N MET A 72 7.72 10.49 -18.98
CA MET A 72 8.02 9.05 -18.94
C MET A 72 7.78 8.48 -17.54
N HIS A 73 8.07 9.23 -16.48
CA HIS A 73 7.81 8.81 -15.11
C HIS A 73 6.30 8.68 -14.86
N ASP A 74 5.52 9.65 -15.30
CA ASP A 74 4.07 9.63 -15.13
C ASP A 74 3.43 8.45 -15.88
N LYS A 75 3.85 8.17 -17.13
CA LYS A 75 3.36 7.00 -17.88
C LYS A 75 3.72 5.68 -17.21
N VAL A 76 4.95 5.54 -16.70
CA VAL A 76 5.42 4.33 -16.02
C VAL A 76 4.71 4.12 -14.69
N ILE A 77 4.49 5.20 -13.91
CA ILE A 77 3.72 5.15 -12.66
C ILE A 77 2.26 4.80 -12.96
N GLY A 78 1.66 5.40 -13.99
CA GLY A 78 0.30 5.10 -14.44
C GLY A 78 0.13 3.63 -14.82
N THR A 79 0.98 3.11 -15.72
CA THR A 79 0.94 1.68 -16.11
C THR A 79 1.25 0.73 -14.95
N PHE A 80 2.09 1.15 -13.98
CA PHE A 80 2.37 0.36 -12.80
C PHE A 80 1.16 0.25 -11.86
N ILE A 81 0.45 1.36 -11.64
CA ILE A 81 -0.81 1.37 -10.88
C ILE A 81 -1.85 0.52 -11.63
N GLU A 82 -2.01 0.70 -12.94
CA GLU A 82 -2.96 -0.09 -13.72
C GLU A 82 -2.72 -1.60 -13.61
N ARG A 83 -1.46 -2.04 -13.70
CA ARG A 83 -1.09 -3.46 -13.51
C ARG A 83 -1.31 -3.99 -12.09
N GLY A 84 -1.21 -3.14 -11.07
CA GLY A 84 -1.38 -3.57 -9.68
C GLY A 84 -2.83 -3.61 -9.21
N TYR A 85 -3.74 -2.92 -9.88
CA TYR A 85 -5.15 -2.83 -9.51
C TYR A 85 -6.11 -3.57 -10.44
N TYR A 86 -5.79 -3.71 -11.74
CA TYR A 86 -6.68 -4.32 -12.74
C TYR A 86 -6.25 -5.70 -13.23
N PHE A 87 -5.12 -6.23 -12.73
CA PHE A 87 -4.61 -7.57 -13.04
C PHE A 87 -4.42 -8.41 -11.78
#